data_AF-A0A3B4XB83-F1
#
_entry.id   AF-A0A3B4XB83-F1
#
_cell.length_a   1.000
_cell.length_b   1.000
_cell.length_c   1.000
_cell.angle_alpha   90.00
_cell.angle_beta   90.00
_cell.angle_gamma   90.00
#
_symmetry.space_group_name_H-M   'P 1'
#
loop_
_entity.id
_entity.type
_entity.pdbx_description
1 polymer ?
#
loop_
_entity_poly.entity_id
_entity_poly.type
_entity_poly.pdbx_seq_one_letter_code
_entity_poly.pdbx_strand_id
1 'polypeptide(L)'
;MAEHALSQELLCSHGGRSVSYLLHLAQLQLLKADYCSAAAKSLQDPDAWALNGHCHYLQEAFRDAQWSYERSLSFLQQPSDTHLVLLRLGSIYLQQGQLEDLHIAEEALTEANHLNNQNAEVWAYLSLICLRSGRREEAEQFYKYAKRVSLSGGFVSDYCTVIDLLLIK
;
A
#
# COMPACT_ATOMS: atom_id res chain seq x y z
N MET A 1 -20.58 16.97 -4.77
CA MET A 1 -21.59 17.02 -5.86
C MET A 1 -21.54 15.81 -6.80
N ALA A 2 -20.40 15.09 -6.94
CA ALA A 2 -20.34 13.84 -7.70
C ALA A 2 -21.07 12.66 -7.01
N GLU A 3 -21.03 12.56 -5.68
CA GLU A 3 -21.72 11.50 -4.92
C GLU A 3 -23.25 11.58 -5.00
N HIS A 4 -23.78 12.79 -5.17
CA HIS A 4 -25.22 13.03 -5.25
C HIS A 4 -25.78 12.78 -6.66
N ALA A 5 -24.93 12.85 -7.69
CA ALA A 5 -25.26 12.48 -9.06
C ALA A 5 -25.22 10.96 -9.24
N LEU A 6 -24.22 10.29 -8.64
CA LEU A 6 -24.10 8.83 -8.65
C LEU A 6 -25.25 8.14 -7.90
N SER A 7 -25.72 8.75 -6.80
CA SER A 7 -26.86 8.24 -6.04
C SER A 7 -28.20 8.41 -6.77
N GLN A 8 -28.35 9.45 -7.61
CA GLN A 8 -29.56 9.67 -8.41
C GLN A 8 -29.62 8.80 -9.67
N GLU A 9 -28.49 8.48 -10.31
CA GLU A 9 -28.47 7.55 -11.46
C GLU A 9 -28.86 6.11 -11.06
N LEU A 10 -28.49 5.67 -9.85
CA LEU A 10 -28.84 4.34 -9.35
C LEU A 10 -30.26 4.22 -8.77
N LEU A 11 -30.99 5.35 -8.64
CA LEU A 11 -32.37 5.40 -8.15
C LEU A 11 -33.43 5.25 -9.25
N CYS A 12 -33.03 5.20 -10.54
CA CYS A 12 -33.96 5.04 -11.66
C CYS A 12 -33.88 3.67 -12.33
N SER A 13 -34.24 2.60 -11.61
CA SER A 13 -35.05 1.51 -12.20
C SER A 13 -35.52 0.56 -11.10
N HIS A 14 -36.82 0.65 -10.78
CA HIS A 14 -37.60 -0.27 -9.97
C HIS A 14 -37.28 -0.38 -8.46
N GLY A 15 -37.85 0.56 -7.71
CA GLY A 15 -38.86 0.21 -6.69
C GLY A 15 -38.48 -0.85 -5.65
N GLY A 16 -37.48 -0.54 -4.84
CA GLY A 16 -37.16 -1.30 -3.64
C GLY A 16 -35.76 -0.94 -3.18
N ARG A 17 -35.56 -0.71 -1.87
CA ARG A 17 -34.20 -0.65 -1.33
C ARG A 17 -33.54 -1.98 -1.68
N SER A 18 -32.70 -2.01 -2.71
CA SER A 18 -32.04 -3.24 -3.15
C SER A 18 -31.34 -3.86 -1.96
N VAL A 19 -31.41 -5.19 -1.83
CA VAL A 19 -30.71 -5.92 -0.77
C VAL A 19 -29.23 -5.55 -0.76
N SER A 20 -28.63 -5.29 -1.93
CA SER A 20 -27.26 -4.80 -2.04
C SER A 20 -27.05 -3.45 -1.35
N TYR A 21 -27.96 -2.47 -1.53
CA TYR A 21 -27.88 -1.16 -0.90
C TYR A 21 -27.97 -1.24 0.63
N LEU A 22 -28.91 -2.04 1.15
CA LEU A 22 -29.04 -2.27 2.59
C LEU A 22 -27.84 -3.01 3.17
N LEU A 23 -27.23 -3.91 2.40
CA LEU A 23 -26.04 -4.67 2.80
C LEU A 23 -24.79 -3.78 2.84
N HIS A 24 -24.61 -2.89 1.86
CA HIS A 24 -23.49 -1.93 1.84
C HIS A 24 -23.67 -0.84 2.90
N LEU A 25 -24.91 -0.38 3.14
CA LEU A 25 -25.21 0.56 4.21
C LEU A 25 -25.02 -0.08 5.59
N ALA A 26 -25.45 -1.33 5.77
CA ALA A 26 -25.22 -2.11 6.99
C ALA A 26 -23.74 -2.39 7.20
N GLN A 27 -22.97 -2.69 6.14
CA GLN A 27 -21.51 -2.83 6.21
C GLN A 27 -20.84 -1.51 6.61
N LEU A 28 -21.28 -0.38 6.05
CA LEU A 28 -20.77 0.95 6.39
C LEU A 28 -21.17 1.38 7.82
N GLN A 29 -22.36 1.01 8.28
CA GLN A 29 -22.85 1.30 9.62
C GLN A 29 -22.26 0.37 10.68
N LEU A 30 -22.00 -0.90 10.36
CA LEU A 30 -21.17 -1.81 11.17
C LEU A 30 -19.74 -1.25 11.25
N LEU A 31 -19.15 -0.88 10.11
CA LEU A 31 -17.85 -0.20 10.07
C LEU A 31 -17.83 1.10 10.88
N LYS A 32 -18.93 1.86 11.00
CA LYS A 32 -18.93 3.11 11.80
C LYS A 32 -19.32 2.90 13.27
N ALA A 33 -20.19 1.94 13.58
CA ALA A 33 -20.67 1.68 14.94
C ALA A 33 -19.71 0.77 15.72
N ASP A 34 -18.97 -0.11 15.04
CA ASP A 34 -17.94 -0.95 15.66
C ASP A 34 -16.64 -0.19 15.90
N TYR A 35 -16.36 0.95 15.24
CA TYR A 35 -15.13 1.72 15.53
C TYR A 35 -15.04 2.20 16.99
N CYS A 36 -16.15 2.38 17.71
CA CYS A 36 -16.11 2.81 19.12
C CYS A 36 -16.02 1.64 20.12
N SER A 37 -16.54 0.46 19.77
CA SER A 37 -16.57 -0.71 20.66
C SER A 37 -15.49 -1.75 20.32
N ALA A 38 -15.15 -1.89 19.04
CA ALA A 38 -14.06 -2.74 18.54
C ALA A 38 -12.69 -2.08 18.71
N ALA A 39 -12.56 -0.74 18.75
CA ALA A 39 -11.29 -0.07 19.03
C ALA A 39 -10.62 -0.62 20.30
N ALA A 40 -11.38 -1.00 21.32
CA ALA A 40 -10.83 -1.57 22.56
C ALA A 40 -10.29 -3.02 22.39
N LYS A 41 -10.80 -3.81 21.43
CA LYS A 41 -10.39 -5.20 21.14
C LYS A 41 -9.40 -5.31 19.97
N SER A 42 -9.48 -4.41 19.00
CA SER A 42 -8.62 -4.34 17.82
C SER A 42 -7.25 -3.70 18.11
N LEU A 43 -7.10 -3.02 19.26
CA LEU A 43 -5.83 -2.45 19.72
C LEU A 43 -4.70 -3.48 19.85
N GLN A 44 -5.01 -4.79 19.90
CA GLN A 44 -4.05 -5.90 20.02
C GLN A 44 -3.96 -6.80 18.78
N ASP A 45 -4.67 -6.48 17.69
CA ASP A 45 -4.69 -7.30 16.48
C ASP A 45 -3.79 -6.67 15.39
N PRO A 46 -2.67 -7.32 15.01
CA PRO A 46 -1.79 -6.85 13.94
C PRO A 46 -2.54 -6.64 12.62
N ASP A 47 -3.49 -7.51 12.28
CA ASP A 47 -4.22 -7.47 11.01
C ASP A 47 -5.18 -6.28 10.96
N ALA A 48 -5.80 -5.94 12.09
CA ALA A 48 -6.65 -4.75 12.19
C ALA A 48 -5.85 -3.45 11.98
N TRP A 49 -4.63 -3.39 12.53
CA TRP A 49 -3.71 -2.27 12.31
C TRP A 49 -3.25 -2.17 10.86
N ALA A 50 -2.93 -3.29 10.22
CA ALA A 50 -2.57 -3.35 8.80
C ALA A 50 -3.71 -2.85 7.91
N LEU A 51 -4.94 -3.32 8.16
CA LEU A 51 -6.12 -2.90 7.42
C LEU A 51 -6.42 -1.40 7.59
N ASN A 52 -6.28 -0.87 8.79
CA ASN A 52 -6.42 0.57 9.02
C ASN A 52 -5.36 1.36 8.25
N GLY A 53 -4.11 0.88 8.25
CA GLY A 53 -3.04 1.47 7.46
C GLY A 53 -3.36 1.48 5.96
N HIS A 54 -3.93 0.39 5.43
CA HIS A 54 -4.35 0.32 4.02
C HIS A 54 -5.46 1.32 3.68
N CYS A 55 -6.44 1.50 4.57
CA CYS A 55 -7.47 2.49 4.39
C CYS A 55 -6.89 3.92 4.32
N HIS A 56 -5.98 4.26 5.24
CA HIS A 56 -5.31 5.56 5.24
C HIS A 56 -4.38 5.75 4.02
N TYR A 57 -3.68 4.70 3.59
CA TYR A 57 -2.83 4.74 2.40
C TYR A 57 -3.64 5.07 1.14
N LEU A 58 -4.79 4.43 0.97
CA LEU A 58 -5.71 4.70 -0.16
C LEU A 58 -6.36 6.10 -0.09
N GLN A 59 -6.38 6.72 1.10
CA GLN A 59 -6.83 8.09 1.31
C GLN A 59 -5.69 9.12 1.19
N GLU A 60 -4.47 8.67 0.84
CA GLU A 60 -3.24 9.49 0.82
C GLU A 60 -2.90 10.13 2.19
N ALA A 61 -3.48 9.61 3.27
CA ALA A 61 -3.18 10.00 4.64
C ALA A 61 -1.91 9.27 5.13
N PHE A 62 -0.77 9.56 4.50
CA PHE A 62 0.46 8.76 4.67
C PHE A 62 1.02 8.73 6.10
N ARG A 63 0.81 9.78 6.90
CA ARG A 63 1.25 9.80 8.30
C ARG A 63 0.46 8.81 9.16
N ASP A 64 -0.86 8.78 9.01
CA ASP A 64 -1.73 7.86 9.75
C ASP A 64 -1.56 6.42 9.26
N ALA A 65 -1.31 6.25 7.96
CA ALA A 65 -0.97 4.96 7.37
C ALA A 65 0.34 4.40 7.94
N GLN A 66 1.40 5.21 7.96
CA GLN A 66 2.69 4.84 8.54
C GLN A 66 2.55 4.41 9.99
N TRP A 67 1.89 5.24 10.82
CA TRP A 67 1.71 4.92 12.23
C TRP A 67 0.96 3.60 12.44
N SER A 68 -0.07 3.36 11.63
CA SER A 68 -0.83 2.11 11.68
C SER A 68 0.01 0.90 11.28
N TYR A 69 0.86 1.02 10.25
CA TYR A 69 1.76 -0.05 9.82
C TYR A 69 2.86 -0.35 10.83
N GLU A 70 3.54 0.67 11.35
CA GLU A 70 4.55 0.51 12.40
C GLU A 70 3.92 -0.17 13.63
N ARG A 71 2.69 0.21 13.98
CA ARG A 71 1.97 -0.42 15.08
C ARG A 71 1.65 -1.88 14.79
N SER A 72 1.21 -2.22 13.57
CA SER A 72 0.96 -3.60 13.14
C SER A 72 2.21 -4.48 13.24
N LEU A 73 3.37 -3.98 12.80
CA LEU A 73 4.64 -4.72 12.82
C LEU A 73 5.27 -4.81 14.21
N SER A 74 4.84 -3.97 15.17
CA SER A 74 5.34 -3.99 16.57
C SER A 74 4.88 -5.20 17.38
N PHE A 75 3.93 -5.99 16.86
CA PHE A 75 3.44 -7.21 17.49
C PHE A 75 4.34 -8.41 17.22
N LEU A 76 4.35 -9.38 18.14
CA LEU A 76 5.10 -10.63 17.98
C LEU A 76 4.59 -11.48 16.83
N GLN A 77 3.26 -11.52 16.65
CA GLN A 77 2.64 -12.14 15.49
C GLN A 77 2.55 -11.08 14.39
N GLN A 78 3.15 -11.38 13.25
CA GLN A 78 3.11 -10.51 12.08
C GLN A 78 1.75 -10.63 11.37
N PRO A 79 1.27 -9.55 10.72
CA PRO A 79 0.01 -9.57 10.01
C PRO A 79 0.04 -10.55 8.83
N SER A 80 -1.11 -11.10 8.47
CA SER A 80 -1.29 -12.04 7.38
C SER A 80 -0.78 -11.50 6.03
N ASP A 81 -0.83 -10.18 5.84
CA ASP A 81 -0.39 -9.47 4.64
C ASP A 81 0.88 -8.62 4.87
N THR A 82 1.78 -9.08 5.75
CA THR A 82 3.07 -8.42 6.09
C THR A 82 3.83 -7.91 4.86
N HIS A 83 3.88 -8.71 3.78
CA HIS A 83 4.51 -8.29 2.53
C HIS A 83 3.95 -6.95 2.00
N LEU A 84 2.61 -6.81 1.96
CA LEU A 84 1.95 -5.61 1.44
C LEU A 84 2.13 -4.43 2.40
N VAL A 85 2.09 -4.68 3.71
CA VAL A 85 2.37 -3.68 4.75
C VAL A 85 3.78 -3.10 4.57
N LEU A 86 4.79 -3.96 4.47
CA LEU A 86 6.19 -3.54 4.30
C LEU A 86 6.43 -2.80 2.98
N LEU A 87 5.84 -3.26 1.88
CA LEU A 87 5.92 -2.58 0.58
C LEU A 87 5.36 -1.15 0.67
N ARG A 88 4.17 -0.98 1.25
CA ARG A 88 3.53 0.33 1.38
C ARG A 88 4.28 1.22 2.36
N LEU A 89 4.74 0.68 3.48
CA LEU A 89 5.53 1.39 4.47
C LEU A 89 6.86 1.90 3.86
N GLY A 90 7.57 1.06 3.12
CA GLY A 90 8.77 1.45 2.38
C GLY A 90 8.51 2.54 1.34
N SER A 91 7.38 2.47 0.62
CA SER A 91 6.96 3.53 -0.31
C SER A 91 6.68 4.87 0.39
N ILE A 92 6.09 4.84 1.60
CA ILE A 92 5.83 6.05 2.39
C ILE A 92 7.16 6.71 2.80
N TYR A 93 8.10 5.95 3.36
CA TYR A 93 9.42 6.50 3.73
C TYR A 93 10.16 7.07 2.52
N LEU A 94 10.09 6.38 1.37
CA LEU A 94 10.67 6.88 0.14
C LEU A 94 10.01 8.19 -0.34
N GLN A 95 8.70 8.35 -0.18
CA GLN A 95 7.98 9.57 -0.54
C GLN A 95 8.28 10.74 0.39
N GLN A 96 8.53 10.49 1.68
CA GLN A 96 8.94 11.52 2.64
C GLN A 96 10.30 12.13 2.29
N GLY A 97 11.14 11.39 1.56
CA GLY A 97 12.23 11.94 0.77
C GLY A 97 13.42 12.47 1.58
N GLN A 98 13.47 12.23 2.89
CA GLN A 98 14.65 12.49 3.70
C GLN A 98 15.67 11.38 3.46
N LEU A 99 16.95 11.76 3.32
CA LEU A 99 18.03 10.78 3.11
C LEU A 99 18.14 9.79 4.27
N GLU A 100 17.83 10.22 5.49
CA GLU A 100 17.82 9.39 6.69
C GLU A 100 16.74 8.29 6.62
N ASP A 101 15.58 8.60 6.04
CA ASP A 101 14.46 7.67 5.88
C ASP A 101 14.69 6.66 4.73
N LEU A 102 15.63 6.93 3.80
CA LEU A 102 15.93 6.00 2.71
C LEU A 102 16.47 4.66 3.22
N HIS A 103 17.22 4.67 4.32
CA HIS A 103 17.74 3.43 4.90
C HIS A 103 16.60 2.57 5.47
N ILE A 104 15.66 3.19 6.17
CA ILE A 104 14.47 2.52 6.72
C ILE A 104 13.58 2.01 5.58
N ALA A 105 13.43 2.80 4.51
CA ALA A 105 12.71 2.37 3.32
C ALA A 105 13.37 1.13 2.68
N GLU A 106 14.70 1.12 2.57
CA GLU A 106 15.47 0.00 2.00
C GLU A 106 15.32 -1.27 2.83
N GLU A 107 15.38 -1.15 4.15
CA GLU A 107 15.19 -2.28 5.07
C GLU A 107 13.78 -2.88 4.91
N ALA A 108 12.74 -2.04 4.96
CA ALA A 108 11.36 -2.50 4.80
C ALA A 108 11.11 -3.17 3.44
N LEU A 109 11.66 -2.61 2.35
CA LEU A 109 11.51 -3.17 1.01
C LEU A 109 12.35 -4.44 0.81
N THR A 110 13.50 -4.54 1.46
CA THR A 110 14.32 -5.77 1.43
C THR A 110 13.60 -6.91 2.15
N GLU A 111 12.99 -6.63 3.30
CA GLU A 111 12.17 -7.62 4.01
C GLU A 111 10.93 -8.02 3.19
N ALA A 112 10.25 -7.05 2.54
CA ALA A 112 9.17 -7.36 1.60
C ALA A 112 9.66 -8.27 0.46
N ASN A 113 10.85 -8.01 -0.09
CA ASN A 113 11.43 -8.84 -1.14
C ASN A 113 11.74 -10.27 -0.66
N HIS A 114 12.16 -10.44 0.60
CA HIS A 114 12.36 -11.76 1.18
C HIS A 114 11.06 -12.55 1.32
N LEU A 115 9.94 -11.87 1.63
CA LEU A 115 8.61 -12.50 1.70
C LEU A 115 8.05 -12.84 0.32
N ASN A 116 8.27 -11.98 -0.69
CA ASN A 116 7.85 -12.24 -2.06
C ASN A 116 8.81 -11.61 -3.08
N ASN A 117 9.78 -12.40 -3.53
CA ASN A 117 10.77 -11.97 -4.51
C ASN A 117 10.23 -11.86 -5.95
N GLN A 118 8.99 -12.26 -6.18
CA GLN A 118 8.31 -12.16 -7.48
C GLN A 118 7.51 -10.86 -7.61
N ASN A 119 7.56 -9.97 -6.61
CA ASN A 119 6.93 -8.68 -6.72
C ASN A 119 7.82 -7.68 -7.47
N ALA A 120 7.45 -7.35 -8.71
CA ALA A 120 8.17 -6.39 -9.53
C ALA A 120 8.20 -4.98 -8.94
N GLU A 121 7.18 -4.59 -8.16
CA GLU A 121 7.09 -3.27 -7.53
C GLU A 121 8.17 -3.08 -6.46
N VAL A 122 8.46 -4.12 -5.67
CA VAL A 122 9.52 -4.09 -4.65
C VAL A 122 10.88 -3.85 -5.30
N TRP A 123 11.20 -4.59 -6.38
CA TRP A 123 12.44 -4.38 -7.13
C TRP A 123 12.54 -2.99 -7.76
N ALA A 124 11.42 -2.42 -8.21
CA ALA A 124 11.39 -1.06 -8.74
C ALA A 124 11.71 -0.02 -7.65
N TYR A 125 11.14 -0.17 -6.45
CA TYR A 125 11.46 0.73 -5.33
C TYR A 125 12.91 0.59 -4.85
N LEU A 126 13.45 -0.63 -4.74
CA LEU A 126 14.87 -0.84 -4.41
C LEU A 126 15.78 -0.18 -5.45
N SER A 127 15.45 -0.28 -6.74
CA SER A 127 16.17 0.44 -7.80
C SER A 127 16.14 1.96 -7.58
N LEU A 128 14.97 2.52 -7.26
CA LEU A 128 14.81 3.95 -7.00
C LEU A 128 15.60 4.42 -5.77
N ILE A 129 15.68 3.61 -4.71
CA ILE A 129 16.52 3.88 -3.53
C ILE A 129 17.98 3.93 -3.94
N CYS A 130 18.48 2.89 -4.65
CA CYS A 130 19.86 2.85 -5.12
C CYS A 130 20.21 4.09 -5.97
N LEU A 131 19.30 4.56 -6.83
CA LEU A 131 19.49 5.80 -7.60
C LEU A 131 19.63 7.02 -6.70
N ARG A 132 18.75 7.18 -5.70
CA ARG A 132 18.81 8.30 -4.75
C ARG A 132 20.05 8.26 -3.87
N SER A 133 20.58 7.08 -3.57
CA SER A 133 21.84 6.89 -2.85
C SER A 133 23.09 7.02 -3.73
N GLY A 134 22.96 7.21 -5.04
CA GLY A 134 24.10 7.29 -5.98
C GLY A 134 24.68 5.93 -6.42
N ARG A 135 24.06 4.81 -6.04
CA ARG A 135 24.45 3.43 -6.40
C ARG A 135 23.87 3.03 -7.76
N ARG A 136 24.33 3.67 -8.83
CA ARG A 136 23.74 3.51 -10.18
C ARG A 136 23.84 2.07 -10.72
N GLU A 137 24.95 1.39 -10.49
CA GLU A 137 25.14 0.01 -10.98
C GLU A 137 24.17 -0.98 -10.34
N GLU A 138 23.96 -0.88 -9.02
CA GLU A 138 22.96 -1.70 -8.30
C GLU A 138 21.54 -1.38 -8.78
N ALA A 139 21.23 -0.09 -8.97
CA ALA A 139 19.93 0.33 -9.46
C ALA A 139 19.58 -0.29 -10.82
N GLU A 140 20.55 -0.34 -11.75
CA GLU A 140 20.36 -0.95 -13.06
C GLU A 140 20.09 -2.46 -12.97
N GLN A 141 20.75 -3.15 -12.03
CA GLN A 141 20.52 -4.57 -11.81
C GLN A 141 19.08 -4.80 -11.31
N PHE A 142 18.66 -4.09 -10.27
CA PHE A 142 17.30 -4.21 -9.73
C PHE A 142 16.24 -3.83 -10.75
N TYR A 143 16.49 -2.81 -11.57
CA TYR A 143 15.57 -2.45 -12.65
C TYR A 143 15.42 -3.56 -13.70
N LYS A 144 16.53 -4.19 -14.12
CA LYS A 144 16.48 -5.34 -15.05
C LYS A 144 15.68 -6.51 -14.47
N TYR A 145 15.83 -6.78 -13.17
CA TYR A 145 15.03 -7.80 -12.50
C TYR A 145 13.55 -7.43 -12.42
N ALA A 146 13.22 -6.20 -12.03
CA ALA A 146 11.84 -5.70 -11.99
C ALA A 146 11.14 -5.91 -13.35
N LYS A 147 11.80 -5.51 -14.44
CA LYS A 147 11.28 -5.67 -15.81
C LYS A 147 11.11 -7.13 -16.22
N ARG A 148 12.04 -8.00 -15.83
CA ARG A 148 11.93 -9.44 -16.13
C ARG A 148 10.74 -10.09 -15.42
N VAL A 149 10.52 -9.71 -14.16
CA VAL A 149 9.43 -10.24 -13.34
C VAL A 149 8.09 -9.67 -13.81
N SER A 150 8.02 -8.37 -14.15
CA SER A 150 6.79 -7.73 -14.66
C SER A 150 6.32 -8.30 -15.99
N LEU A 151 7.26 -8.64 -16.90
CA LEU A 151 6.95 -9.30 -18.17
C LEU A 151 6.39 -10.71 -17.99
N SER A 152 6.75 -11.39 -16.89
CA SER A 152 6.20 -12.70 -16.53
C SER A 152 4.84 -12.60 -15.84
N GLY A 153 4.55 -11.46 -15.19
CA GLY A 153 3.35 -11.23 -14.37
C GLY A 153 2.22 -10.42 -15.01
N GLY A 154 2.39 -9.91 -16.24
CA GLY A 154 1.32 -9.27 -17.02
C GLY A 154 0.99 -7.81 -16.67
N PHE A 155 1.66 -7.20 -15.70
CA PHE A 155 1.53 -5.77 -15.37
C PHE A 155 2.87 -5.07 -15.57
N VAL A 156 2.96 -4.18 -16.55
CA VAL A 156 4.07 -3.22 -16.67
C VAL A 156 3.70 -2.02 -15.80
N SER A 157 4.31 -1.89 -14.62
CA SER A 157 3.99 -0.81 -13.67
C SER A 157 4.53 0.54 -14.14
N ASP A 158 3.85 1.63 -13.77
CA ASP A 158 4.24 3.02 -14.04
C ASP A 158 5.67 3.33 -13.58
N TYR A 159 6.16 2.63 -12.54
CA TYR A 159 7.51 2.79 -12.01
C TYR A 159 8.62 2.47 -13.03
N CYS A 160 8.38 1.58 -14.00
CA CYS A 160 9.37 1.31 -15.05
C CYS A 160 9.63 2.54 -15.91
N THR A 161 8.59 3.33 -16.21
CA THR A 161 8.73 4.55 -17.02
C THR A 161 9.48 5.65 -16.28
N VAL A 162 9.26 5.77 -14.96
CA VAL A 162 9.97 6.73 -14.11
C VAL A 162 11.46 6.38 -14.00
N ILE A 163 11.79 5.10 -13.82
CA ILE A 163 13.18 4.65 -13.72
C ILE A 163 13.91 4.79 -15.07
N ASP A 164 13.25 4.47 -16.19
CA ASP A 164 13.82 4.69 -17.54
C ASP A 164 14.23 6.16 -17.75
N LEU A 165 13.38 7.11 -17.34
CA LEU A 165 13.67 8.54 -17.44
C LEU A 165 14.86 9.00 -16.58
N LEU A 166 15.09 8.34 -15.44
CA LEU A 166 16.18 8.66 -14.52
C LEU A 166 17.52 8.01 -14.93
N LEU A 167 17.49 6.84 -15.57
CA LEU A 167 18.67 6.13 -16.04
C LEU A 167 19.21 6.63 -17.40
N ILE A 168 18.43 7.39 -18.16
CA ILE A 168 18.85 7.95 -19.47
C ILE A 168 19.56 9.31 -19.33
N LYS A 169 19.56 9.93 -18.14
CA LYS A 169 20.33 11.14 -17.82
C LYS A 169 21.67 10.83 -17.16
#